data_AF-W8CCN8-F1
#
_entry.id   AF-W8CCN8-F1
#
_cell.length_a   1.000
_cell.length_b   1.000
_cell.length_c   1.000
_cell.angle_alpha   90.00
_cell.angle_beta   90.00
_cell.angle_gamma   90.00
#
_symmetry.space_group_name_H-M   'P 1'
#
loop_
_entity.id
_entity.type
_entity.pdbx_description
1 polymer ?
#
loop_
_entity_poly.entity_id
_entity_poly.type
_entity_poly.pdbx_seq_one_letter_code
_entity_poly.pdbx_strand_id
1 'polypeptide(L)'
;MSCMENRALREYFNSDPDDDWRYWTSPEYATYFISNQIAYTEDYVRIRNLFISGLSNKISSMELGKHFQQFGEVEDILMKPCGGRALVFFTKAEEACRALQKMYQFIEQIEIKVNPAYSWLQPDTDEACKREPDNATLKSLSNENSPPDDSNILPIALANEPINSIFSINVYCIVAIFRQLKPGAQMRLVRTNKRFLEVFKTYSCFEHKRFNLNQLNEMTLWEIRDLLQYAGKYMVEMRGSLPFKNRTTIMNFIRKCCPKLKKLQITNCGLKLTSFKNFIKSFSHLRTLDFTDGCLEDKHIQACQNVKNLDTLVLDGNVLITGAYIKDIVTIRVLKLYGCIRVETQNLIEISMALENLRTLDIRRIHGLDLSFYSVIDYQCQQLVDLKMTRSAYQYDRVALLPRLEHLEIIYPLPGEEIFVPLKLAIHKAQQLKTLKIYCKRSLTPEHIDSISQLKQLRSLSIAFNFRVINDAALKKLCRLTQLEELIIVRSYDITNDALLKLLKSCPKLSVLNIQFCEKISMEFVLRSIEILKARRVHSKQPLVVYTCYTAIKESDLNECAKYKEAERSGLLKIDTSYSDELEDVYSSIRYPFDGVRINGKFFPYTDNDE
;
A
#
# COMPACT_ATOMS: atom_id res chain seq x y z
N MET A 1 23.88 -38.22 -14.15
CA MET A 1 22.59 -37.62 -13.75
C MET A 1 22.48 -36.16 -14.18
N SER A 2 23.54 -35.32 -14.08
CA SER A 2 23.53 -33.93 -14.57
C SER A 2 23.12 -33.75 -16.05
N CYS A 3 23.54 -34.66 -16.94
CA CYS A 3 23.13 -34.62 -18.36
C CYS A 3 21.62 -34.79 -18.61
N MET A 4 20.85 -35.40 -17.69
CA MET A 4 19.40 -35.56 -17.87
C MET A 4 18.61 -34.32 -17.44
N GLU A 5 19.06 -33.61 -16.40
CA GLU A 5 18.42 -32.37 -15.93
C GLU A 5 18.64 -31.21 -16.90
N ASN A 6 19.85 -31.10 -17.49
CA ASN A 6 20.11 -30.18 -18.60
C ASN A 6 19.25 -30.52 -19.84
N ARG A 7 18.86 -31.78 -20.04
CA ARG A 7 17.99 -32.21 -21.15
C ARG A 7 16.53 -31.76 -20.99
N ALA A 8 16.00 -31.78 -19.77
CA ALA A 8 14.65 -31.26 -19.48
C ALA A 8 14.58 -29.73 -19.64
N LEU A 9 15.64 -29.01 -19.23
CA LEU A 9 15.80 -27.58 -19.52
C LEU A 9 15.87 -27.34 -21.04
N ARG A 10 16.66 -28.13 -21.79
CA ARG A 10 16.77 -28.06 -23.26
C ARG A 10 15.44 -28.29 -23.99
N GLU A 11 14.64 -29.26 -23.56
CA GLU A 11 13.33 -29.56 -24.17
C GLU A 11 12.29 -28.47 -23.86
N TYR A 12 12.30 -27.93 -22.64
CA TYR A 12 11.42 -26.83 -22.24
C TYR A 12 11.75 -25.49 -22.94
N PHE A 13 13.03 -25.22 -23.25
CA PHE A 13 13.44 -24.01 -23.98
C PHE A 13 13.16 -24.06 -25.49
N ASN A 14 13.02 -25.25 -26.08
CA ASN A 14 12.75 -25.44 -27.50
C ASN A 14 11.25 -25.50 -27.85
N SER A 15 10.35 -25.56 -26.86
CA SER A 15 8.92 -25.81 -27.09
C SER A 15 8.01 -24.57 -27.16
N ASP A 16 8.46 -23.37 -26.79
CA ASP A 16 7.63 -22.14 -26.83
C ASP A 16 8.43 -20.92 -27.37
N PRO A 17 8.27 -20.57 -28.66
CA PRO A 17 9.08 -19.53 -29.31
C PRO A 17 8.77 -18.10 -28.86
N ASP A 18 7.60 -17.83 -28.29
CA ASP A 18 7.11 -16.45 -28.12
C ASP A 18 6.90 -15.99 -26.65
N ASP A 19 6.88 -16.88 -25.65
CA ASP A 19 6.44 -16.46 -24.29
C ASP A 19 7.37 -16.78 -23.09
N ASP A 20 8.52 -17.44 -23.30
CA ASP A 20 9.44 -17.76 -22.19
C ASP A 20 10.86 -17.18 -22.23
N TRP A 21 11.20 -16.42 -23.27
CA TRP A 21 12.51 -15.75 -23.35
C TRP A 21 12.67 -14.54 -22.41
N ARG A 22 11.68 -14.25 -21.54
CA ARG A 22 11.68 -13.10 -20.59
C ARG A 22 12.25 -13.42 -19.21
N TYR A 23 12.54 -14.70 -18.92
CA TYR A 23 13.28 -15.11 -17.72
C TYR A 23 14.80 -15.06 -17.88
N TRP A 24 15.28 -14.71 -19.07
CA TRP A 24 16.65 -14.30 -19.36
C TRP A 24 16.92 -12.88 -18.85
N THR A 25 16.56 -12.57 -17.61
CA THR A 25 17.00 -11.34 -16.95
C THR A 25 18.24 -11.67 -16.16
N SER A 26 19.34 -11.00 -16.47
CA SER A 26 20.46 -10.93 -15.54
C SER A 26 19.91 -10.52 -14.17
N PRO A 27 20.35 -11.16 -13.07
CA PRO A 27 20.13 -10.60 -11.73
C PRO A 27 20.48 -9.10 -11.77
N GLU A 28 19.57 -8.25 -11.26
CA GLU A 28 19.83 -6.80 -11.17
C GLU A 28 20.99 -6.52 -10.20
N TYR A 29 21.23 -7.46 -9.27
CA TYR A 29 22.35 -7.50 -8.34
C TYR A 29 22.90 -8.93 -8.27
N ALA A 30 24.23 -9.07 -8.34
CA ALA A 30 24.90 -10.34 -8.14
C ALA A 30 24.72 -10.79 -6.68
N THR A 31 23.80 -11.73 -6.47
CA THR A 31 23.39 -12.23 -5.16
C THR A 31 23.97 -13.62 -4.96
N TYR A 32 25.28 -13.65 -4.77
CA TYR A 32 26.03 -14.87 -4.49
C TYR A 32 27.11 -14.59 -3.46
N PHE A 33 27.50 -15.60 -2.71
CA PHE A 33 28.64 -15.55 -1.80
C PHE A 33 29.61 -16.68 -2.15
N ILE A 34 30.89 -16.46 -1.86
CA ILE A 34 31.93 -17.45 -2.14
C ILE A 34 32.37 -18.04 -0.80
N SER A 35 32.38 -19.37 -0.72
CA SER A 35 32.96 -20.11 0.40
C SER A 35 33.82 -21.24 -0.15
N ASN A 36 35.05 -21.38 0.35
CA ASN A 36 36.00 -22.41 -0.09
C ASN A 36 36.18 -22.50 -1.62
N GLN A 37 36.34 -21.34 -2.29
CA GLN A 37 36.51 -21.23 -3.75
C GLN A 37 35.31 -21.72 -4.60
N ILE A 38 34.15 -21.91 -3.98
CA ILE A 38 32.89 -22.24 -4.66
C ILE A 38 31.92 -21.08 -4.47
N ALA A 39 31.26 -20.67 -5.55
CA ALA A 39 30.21 -19.68 -5.50
C ALA A 39 28.87 -20.35 -5.17
N TYR A 40 28.12 -19.79 -4.23
CA TYR A 40 26.80 -20.23 -3.81
C TYR A 40 25.78 -19.12 -4.02
N THR A 41 24.61 -19.50 -4.48
CA THR A 41 23.40 -18.65 -4.48
C THR A 41 22.94 -18.36 -3.05
N GLU A 42 22.06 -17.38 -2.84
CA GLU A 42 21.51 -17.01 -1.52
C GLU A 42 20.86 -18.17 -0.75
N ASP A 43 20.43 -19.23 -1.45
CA ASP A 43 19.82 -20.45 -0.90
C ASP A 43 20.79 -21.64 -0.79
N TYR A 44 22.09 -21.36 -0.80
CA TYR A 44 23.18 -22.33 -0.64
C TYR A 44 23.30 -23.36 -1.77
N VAL A 45 22.73 -23.06 -2.96
CA VAL A 45 22.92 -23.90 -4.16
C VAL A 45 24.23 -23.53 -4.84
N ARG A 46 25.04 -24.54 -5.17
CA ARG A 46 26.31 -24.36 -5.89
C ARG A 46 26.07 -23.79 -7.28
N ILE A 47 26.82 -22.75 -7.64
CA ILE A 47 26.74 -22.11 -8.94
C ILE A 47 27.66 -22.83 -9.92
N ARG A 48 27.07 -23.41 -10.97
CA ARG A 48 27.76 -23.95 -12.15
C ARG A 48 27.35 -23.21 -13.43
N ASN A 49 26.12 -22.73 -13.46
CA ASN A 49 25.52 -22.11 -14.63
C ASN A 49 25.62 -20.59 -14.51
N LEU A 50 26.19 -19.95 -15.52
CA LEU A 50 26.41 -18.51 -15.58
C LEU A 50 25.55 -17.87 -16.66
N PHE A 51 25.02 -16.70 -16.34
CA PHE A 51 24.25 -15.85 -17.24
C PHE A 51 25.11 -14.71 -17.76
N ILE A 52 25.19 -14.60 -19.09
CA ILE A 52 26.01 -13.61 -19.78
C ILE A 52 25.10 -12.63 -20.51
N SER A 53 25.39 -11.34 -20.36
CA SER A 53 24.68 -10.25 -21.04
C SER A 53 25.65 -9.23 -21.62
N GLY A 54 25.19 -8.45 -22.60
CA GLY A 54 26.02 -7.48 -23.31
C GLY A 54 26.73 -8.05 -24.54
N LEU A 55 26.29 -9.21 -25.05
CA LEU A 55 26.85 -9.77 -26.28
C LEU A 55 26.35 -8.97 -27.49
N SER A 56 27.25 -8.71 -28.43
CA SER A 56 26.88 -8.21 -29.75
C SER A 56 26.38 -9.36 -30.62
N ASN A 57 25.49 -9.07 -31.57
CA ASN A 57 25.00 -10.04 -32.56
C ASN A 57 26.11 -10.61 -33.46
N LYS A 58 27.33 -10.06 -33.39
CA LYS A 58 28.51 -10.53 -34.11
C LYS A 58 29.25 -11.68 -33.40
N ILE A 59 29.04 -11.86 -32.09
CA ILE A 59 29.74 -12.89 -31.30
C ILE A 59 29.08 -14.24 -31.54
N SER A 60 29.86 -15.21 -32.00
CA SER A 60 29.43 -16.59 -32.21
C SER A 60 29.50 -17.42 -30.91
N SER A 61 28.73 -18.52 -30.85
CA SER A 61 28.80 -19.45 -29.71
C SER A 61 30.20 -20.07 -29.55
N MET A 62 30.94 -20.19 -30.65
CA MET A 62 32.29 -20.73 -30.68
C MET A 62 33.31 -19.78 -30.04
N GLU A 63 33.20 -18.48 -30.27
CA GLU A 63 34.04 -17.46 -29.62
C GLU A 63 33.74 -17.35 -28.13
N LEU A 64 32.46 -17.41 -27.77
CA LEU A 64 32.05 -17.43 -26.37
C LEU A 64 32.60 -18.68 -25.66
N GLY A 65 32.54 -19.84 -26.31
CA GLY A 65 33.11 -21.08 -25.78
C GLY A 65 34.62 -21.02 -25.59
N LYS A 66 35.37 -20.50 -26.57
CA LYS A 66 36.82 -20.30 -26.42
C LYS A 66 37.15 -19.38 -25.24
N HIS A 67 36.39 -18.31 -25.05
CA HIS A 67 36.59 -17.41 -23.92
C HIS A 67 36.32 -18.10 -22.58
N PHE A 68 35.21 -18.83 -22.42
CA PHE A 68 34.90 -19.44 -21.13
C PHE A 68 35.72 -20.71 -20.82
N GLN A 69 36.24 -21.39 -21.85
CA GLN A 69 37.18 -22.52 -21.70
C GLN A 69 38.47 -22.13 -20.96
N GLN A 70 38.87 -20.84 -20.96
CA GLN A 70 40.04 -20.39 -20.19
C GLN A 70 39.86 -20.53 -18.66
N PHE A 71 38.61 -20.62 -18.19
CA PHE A 71 38.27 -20.75 -16.77
C PHE A 71 37.97 -22.19 -16.35
N GLY A 72 37.69 -23.10 -17.28
CA GLY A 72 37.34 -24.49 -17.00
C GLY A 72 36.64 -25.19 -18.16
N GLU A 73 36.20 -26.43 -17.92
CA GLU A 73 35.53 -27.25 -18.93
C GLU A 73 34.04 -26.87 -19.02
N VAL A 74 33.68 -26.31 -20.19
CA VAL A 74 32.31 -25.87 -20.50
C VAL A 74 31.54 -27.05 -21.09
N GLU A 75 30.45 -27.44 -20.42
CA GLU A 75 29.57 -28.54 -20.84
C GLU A 75 28.70 -28.13 -22.04
N ASP A 76 28.15 -26.91 -22.02
CA ASP A 76 27.25 -26.42 -23.05
C ASP A 76 27.14 -24.88 -23.03
N ILE A 77 26.64 -24.32 -24.14
CA ILE A 77 26.38 -22.89 -24.30
C ILE A 77 25.06 -22.69 -25.05
N LEU A 78 24.10 -22.07 -24.37
CA LEU A 78 22.84 -21.66 -24.99
C LEU A 78 22.91 -20.17 -25.30
N MET A 79 22.85 -19.79 -26.58
CA MET A 79 22.78 -18.39 -27.01
C MET A 79 21.40 -18.04 -27.55
N LYS A 80 20.92 -16.84 -27.22
CA LYS A 80 19.67 -16.34 -27.77
C LYS A 80 19.91 -15.69 -29.15
N PRO A 81 19.22 -16.11 -30.24
CA PRO A 81 19.49 -15.64 -31.60
C PRO A 81 19.41 -14.10 -31.78
N CYS A 82 18.52 -13.44 -31.05
CA CYS A 82 18.22 -12.00 -31.22
C CYS A 82 18.37 -11.20 -29.92
N GLY A 83 19.19 -11.66 -28.97
CA GLY A 83 19.10 -11.21 -27.58
C GLY A 83 20.36 -10.65 -26.93
N GLY A 84 21.54 -10.81 -27.54
CA GLY A 84 22.81 -10.39 -26.93
C GLY A 84 23.07 -11.00 -25.54
N ARG A 85 22.57 -12.23 -25.31
CA ARG A 85 22.64 -12.94 -24.03
C ARG A 85 23.00 -14.40 -24.27
N ALA A 86 23.63 -15.02 -23.30
CA ALA A 86 23.93 -16.46 -23.31
C ALA A 86 23.87 -17.07 -21.89
N LEU A 87 23.68 -18.38 -21.84
CA LEU A 87 23.86 -19.21 -20.66
C LEU A 87 25.03 -20.16 -20.91
N VAL A 88 25.99 -20.18 -20.00
CA VAL A 88 27.17 -21.05 -20.04
C VAL A 88 27.11 -22.01 -18.88
N PHE A 89 27.28 -23.29 -19.18
CA PHE A 89 27.19 -24.39 -18.23
C PHE A 89 28.60 -24.93 -17.97
N PHE A 90 29.10 -24.80 -16.74
CA PHE A 90 30.38 -25.41 -16.34
C PHE A 90 30.16 -26.78 -15.73
N THR A 91 31.10 -27.69 -15.97
CA THR A 91 31.10 -29.02 -15.33
C THR A 91 31.34 -28.92 -13.81
N LYS A 92 32.25 -28.04 -13.37
CA LYS A 92 32.61 -27.85 -11.96
C LYS A 92 32.25 -26.47 -11.43
N ALA A 93 31.91 -26.40 -10.14
CA ALA A 93 31.47 -25.15 -9.51
C ALA A 93 32.64 -24.18 -9.24
N GLU A 94 33.85 -24.71 -9.02
CA GLU A 94 35.09 -23.96 -8.85
C GLU A 94 35.48 -23.21 -10.14
N GLU A 95 35.18 -23.80 -11.29
CA GLU A 95 35.42 -23.22 -12.62
C GLU A 95 34.50 -22.04 -12.90
N ALA A 96 33.21 -22.21 -12.61
CA ALA A 96 32.24 -21.11 -12.67
C ALA A 96 32.60 -19.97 -11.69
N CYS A 97 33.11 -20.31 -10.49
CA CYS A 97 33.56 -19.33 -9.51
C CYS A 97 34.73 -18.49 -10.02
N ARG A 98 35.71 -19.09 -10.70
CA ARG A 98 36.84 -18.36 -11.33
C ARG A 98 36.36 -17.36 -12.38
N ALA A 99 35.38 -17.75 -13.19
CA ALA A 99 34.78 -16.85 -14.16
C ALA A 99 34.01 -15.70 -13.49
N LEU A 100 33.31 -15.94 -12.38
CA LEU A 100 32.56 -14.91 -11.63
C LEU A 100 33.45 -13.91 -10.88
N GLN A 101 34.62 -14.35 -10.41
CA GLN A 101 35.57 -13.51 -9.67
C GLN A 101 36.22 -12.42 -10.55
N LYS A 102 36.19 -12.58 -11.87
CA LYS A 102 36.77 -11.61 -12.80
C LYS A 102 35.81 -10.45 -13.05
N MET A 103 36.09 -9.31 -12.39
CA MET A 103 35.28 -8.08 -12.43
C MET A 103 34.96 -7.57 -13.84
N TYR A 104 35.93 -7.64 -14.76
CA TYR A 104 35.78 -7.17 -16.14
C TYR A 104 36.22 -8.24 -17.13
N GLN A 105 35.36 -8.53 -18.09
CA GLN A 105 35.62 -9.50 -19.14
C GLN A 105 35.29 -8.89 -20.50
N PHE A 106 36.21 -9.04 -21.45
CA PHE A 106 36.09 -8.48 -22.78
C PHE A 106 36.21 -9.59 -23.81
N ILE A 107 35.31 -9.59 -24.80
CA ILE A 107 35.42 -10.40 -26.01
C ILE A 107 35.44 -9.40 -27.17
N GLU A 108 36.53 -9.38 -27.95
CA GLU A 108 36.71 -8.47 -29.08
C GLU A 108 36.44 -6.99 -28.76
N GLN A 109 36.98 -6.50 -27.63
CA GLN A 109 36.79 -5.13 -27.10
C GLN A 109 35.36 -4.80 -26.64
N ILE A 110 34.45 -5.78 -26.61
CA ILE A 110 33.09 -5.65 -26.06
C ILE A 110 33.10 -6.16 -24.63
N GLU A 111 32.72 -5.29 -23.69
CA GLU A 111 32.55 -5.67 -22.29
C GLU A 111 31.33 -6.60 -22.14
N ILE A 112 31.57 -7.80 -21.60
CA ILE A 112 30.53 -8.76 -21.27
C ILE A 112 30.28 -8.77 -19.77
N LYS A 113 29.00 -8.84 -19.38
CA LYS A 113 28.59 -8.95 -17.98
C LYS A 113 28.28 -10.39 -17.66
N VAL A 114 29.02 -10.95 -16.71
CA VAL A 114 28.87 -12.33 -16.23
C VAL A 114 28.22 -12.29 -14.86
N ASN A 115 27.06 -12.93 -14.73
CA ASN A 115 26.31 -13.06 -13.49
C ASN A 115 25.99 -14.53 -13.23
N PRO A 116 25.75 -14.95 -11.98
CA PRO A 116 25.26 -16.29 -11.72
C PRO A 116 23.86 -16.47 -12.34
N ALA A 117 23.58 -17.64 -12.88
CA ALA A 117 22.19 -17.99 -13.20
C ALA A 117 21.40 -18.18 -11.90
N TYR A 118 20.09 -17.94 -11.94
CA TYR A 118 19.20 -18.11 -10.79
C TYR A 118 19.30 -19.52 -10.20
N SER A 119 19.01 -19.66 -8.89
CA SER A 119 19.12 -20.94 -8.18
C SER A 119 18.38 -22.06 -8.88
N TRP A 120 17.19 -21.81 -9.43
CA TRP A 120 16.37 -22.78 -10.17
C TRP A 120 16.85 -23.15 -11.58
N LEU A 121 17.92 -22.51 -12.06
CA LEU A 121 18.61 -22.88 -13.28
C LEU A 121 19.93 -23.61 -12.99
N GLN A 122 20.26 -23.86 -11.72
CA GLN A 122 21.42 -24.67 -11.34
C GLN A 122 21.06 -26.16 -11.35
N PRO A 123 22.00 -27.08 -11.59
CA PRO A 123 21.72 -28.51 -11.61
C PRO A 123 21.31 -29.05 -10.23
N ASP A 124 21.94 -28.59 -9.15
CA ASP A 124 21.71 -29.12 -7.79
C ASP A 124 20.56 -28.39 -7.04
N THR A 125 19.49 -28.01 -7.74
CA THR A 125 18.36 -27.22 -7.17
C THR A 125 17.67 -27.88 -5.99
N ASP A 126 17.58 -29.21 -6.01
CA ASP A 126 16.95 -29.98 -4.94
C ASP A 126 17.75 -29.97 -3.64
N GLU A 127 19.02 -29.55 -3.65
CA GLU A 127 19.87 -29.40 -2.45
C GLU A 127 19.76 -28.02 -1.79
N ALA A 128 18.95 -27.11 -2.34
CA ALA A 128 18.69 -25.79 -1.75
C ALA A 128 18.25 -25.89 -0.29
N CYS A 129 18.87 -25.09 0.59
CA CYS A 129 18.61 -25.06 2.04
C CYS A 129 18.87 -26.36 2.83
N LYS A 130 19.48 -27.41 2.25
CA LYS A 130 19.77 -28.66 2.98
C LYS A 130 21.09 -28.67 3.75
N ARG A 131 22.07 -27.84 3.37
CA ARG A 131 23.40 -27.78 3.99
C ARG A 131 23.91 -26.35 4.02
N GLU A 132 24.11 -25.78 5.21
CA GLU A 132 25.02 -24.63 5.34
C GLU A 132 26.45 -25.12 5.06
N PRO A 133 27.30 -24.34 4.35
CA PRO A 133 28.70 -24.67 4.17
C PRO A 133 29.39 -24.73 5.54
N ASP A 134 30.21 -25.75 5.75
CA ASP A 134 30.88 -26.06 7.02
C ASP A 134 31.45 -24.80 7.69
N ASN A 135 30.78 -24.36 8.75
CA ASN A 135 31.05 -23.11 9.43
C ASN A 135 32.02 -23.35 10.58
N ALA A 136 33.29 -23.67 10.27
CA ALA A 136 34.35 -23.75 11.26
C ALA A 136 34.78 -22.36 11.79
N THR A 137 34.20 -21.26 11.30
CA THR A 137 34.69 -19.89 11.56
C THR A 137 33.60 -18.91 12.01
N LEU A 138 32.56 -19.39 12.70
CA LEU A 138 31.54 -18.52 13.33
C LEU A 138 31.38 -18.76 14.85
N LYS A 139 32.31 -19.49 15.49
CA LYS A 139 32.30 -19.75 16.94
C LYS A 139 33.06 -18.73 17.80
N SER A 140 33.58 -17.62 17.25
CA SER A 140 34.36 -16.65 18.03
C SER A 140 33.64 -15.33 18.35
N LEU A 141 32.32 -15.20 18.10
CA LEU A 141 31.58 -13.96 18.37
C LEU A 141 30.18 -14.20 18.99
N SER A 142 30.09 -15.09 19.98
CA SER A 142 28.97 -15.05 20.94
C SER A 142 29.42 -15.59 22.30
N ASN A 143 30.18 -14.78 23.04
CA ASN A 143 30.23 -14.88 24.49
C ASN A 143 28.95 -14.23 25.03
N GLU A 144 27.92 -15.04 25.27
CA GLU A 144 26.89 -14.71 26.26
C GLU A 144 26.65 -15.93 27.13
N ASN A 145 27.22 -15.87 28.33
CA ASN A 145 26.83 -16.69 29.46
C ASN A 145 25.55 -16.10 30.04
N SER A 146 24.43 -16.82 29.91
CA SER A 146 23.26 -16.67 30.80
C SER A 146 22.55 -18.02 30.94
N PRO A 147 22.17 -18.47 32.16
CA PRO A 147 21.53 -19.76 32.38
C PRO A 147 20.03 -19.74 32.03
N PRO A 148 19.39 -20.91 31.79
CA PRO A 148 17.97 -20.96 31.45
C PRO A 148 17.11 -20.88 32.72
N ASP A 149 16.16 -19.96 32.73
CA ASP A 149 15.13 -19.85 33.76
C ASP A 149 13.91 -20.65 33.33
N ASP A 150 13.64 -21.75 34.06
CA ASP A 150 12.46 -22.57 33.96
C ASP A 150 11.27 -21.84 34.60
N SER A 151 10.25 -21.47 33.83
CA SER A 151 8.83 -21.59 34.20
C SER A 151 7.90 -20.78 33.29
N ASN A 152 7.10 -21.49 32.49
CA ASN A 152 5.65 -21.29 32.33
C ASN A 152 5.16 -21.92 31.00
N ILE A 153 4.93 -23.24 31.03
CA ILE A 153 4.06 -23.91 30.07
C ILE A 153 2.79 -24.30 30.81
N LEU A 154 1.66 -23.69 30.42
CA LEU A 154 0.32 -24.11 30.85
C LEU A 154 0.02 -25.54 30.36
N PRO A 155 -0.54 -26.42 31.20
CA PRO A 155 -0.91 -27.77 30.77
C PRO A 155 -2.31 -27.76 30.14
N ILE A 156 -2.39 -27.94 28.82
CA ILE A 156 -3.63 -28.42 28.20
C ILE A 156 -3.54 -29.93 28.13
N ALA A 157 -4.20 -30.57 29.08
CA ALA A 157 -4.43 -32.00 29.08
C ALA A 157 -5.40 -32.38 27.95
N LEU A 158 -4.87 -32.98 26.88
CA LEU A 158 -5.60 -33.94 26.06
C LEU A 158 -4.68 -35.15 25.88
N ALA A 159 -5.04 -36.23 26.56
CA ALA A 159 -4.43 -37.54 26.36
C ALA A 159 -4.68 -38.00 24.92
N ASN A 160 -3.60 -38.28 24.18
CA ASN A 160 -3.34 -39.59 23.56
C ASN A 160 -2.09 -39.50 22.66
N GLU A 161 -1.05 -40.22 23.11
CA GLU A 161 0.27 -40.46 22.51
C GLU A 161 1.16 -39.24 22.18
N PRO A 162 2.45 -39.26 22.58
CA PRO A 162 3.39 -38.25 22.12
C PRO A 162 3.47 -38.34 20.60
N ILE A 163 3.21 -37.23 19.91
CA ILE A 163 3.41 -37.13 18.46
C ILE A 163 4.92 -37.28 18.22
N ASN A 164 5.38 -38.52 18.05
CA ASN A 164 6.81 -38.85 17.87
C ASN A 164 7.34 -38.35 16.51
N SER A 165 6.48 -37.79 15.65
CA SER A 165 6.87 -37.22 14.35
C SER A 165 5.89 -36.16 13.85
N ILE A 166 6.42 -35.05 13.32
CA ILE A 166 5.62 -33.98 12.66
C ILE A 166 4.78 -34.52 11.49
N PHE A 167 5.15 -35.67 10.94
CA PHE A 167 4.42 -36.36 9.87
C PHE A 167 3.18 -37.13 10.36
N SER A 168 2.93 -37.22 11.66
CA SER A 168 1.72 -37.86 12.22
C SER A 168 0.55 -36.90 12.37
N ILE A 169 0.83 -35.59 12.26
CA ILE A 169 -0.12 -34.54 12.59
C ILE A 169 -1.19 -34.41 11.49
N ASN A 170 -2.45 -34.18 11.85
CA ASN A 170 -3.55 -33.98 10.89
C ASN A 170 -3.42 -32.67 10.07
N VAL A 171 -4.19 -32.56 8.99
CA VAL A 171 -4.16 -31.40 8.06
C VAL A 171 -4.50 -30.07 8.75
N TYR A 172 -5.42 -30.07 9.72
CA TYR A 172 -5.85 -28.85 10.42
C TYR A 172 -4.73 -28.24 11.27
N CYS A 173 -3.95 -29.08 11.95
CA CYS A 173 -2.79 -28.64 12.72
C CYS A 173 -1.65 -28.17 11.80
N ILE A 174 -1.44 -28.82 10.64
CA ILE A 174 -0.47 -28.33 9.63
C ILE A 174 -0.89 -26.94 9.11
N VAL A 175 -2.18 -26.73 8.86
CA VAL A 175 -2.72 -25.40 8.52
C VAL A 175 -2.51 -24.40 9.66
N ALA A 176 -2.69 -24.80 10.92
CA ALA A 176 -2.42 -23.95 12.07
C ALA A 176 -0.92 -23.57 12.16
N ILE A 177 -0.01 -24.50 11.85
CA ILE A 177 1.43 -24.22 11.75
C ILE A 177 1.68 -23.19 10.64
N PHE A 178 1.12 -23.35 9.45
CA PHE A 178 1.29 -22.39 8.37
C PHE A 178 0.81 -20.98 8.74
N ARG A 179 -0.29 -20.85 9.49
CA ARG A 179 -0.80 -19.54 9.96
C ARG A 179 0.17 -18.81 10.90
N GLN A 180 1.00 -19.55 11.64
CA GLN A 180 1.99 -18.97 12.54
C GLN A 180 3.31 -18.63 11.84
N LEU A 181 3.52 -19.13 10.61
CA LEU A 181 4.75 -18.92 9.85
C LEU A 181 4.63 -17.75 8.88
N LYS A 182 5.71 -16.97 8.76
CA LYS A 182 5.87 -15.97 7.70
C LYS A 182 5.95 -16.63 6.31
N PRO A 183 5.57 -15.96 5.21
CA PRO A 183 5.50 -16.57 3.88
C PRO A 183 6.80 -17.24 3.39
N GLY A 184 7.98 -16.66 3.65
CA GLY A 184 9.26 -17.29 3.31
C GLY A 184 9.49 -18.61 4.05
N ALA A 185 9.22 -18.65 5.36
CA ALA A 185 9.32 -19.87 6.15
C ALA A 185 8.31 -20.95 5.71
N GLN A 186 7.11 -20.55 5.28
CA GLN A 186 6.14 -21.47 4.67
C GLN A 186 6.73 -22.13 3.42
N MET A 187 7.42 -21.37 2.55
CA MET A 187 8.02 -21.90 1.32
C MET A 187 9.16 -22.87 1.59
N ARG A 188 10.02 -22.55 2.56
CA ARG A 188 11.06 -23.48 3.03
C ARG A 188 10.46 -24.78 3.56
N LEU A 189 9.42 -24.71 4.39
CA LEU A 189 8.74 -25.90 4.92
C LEU A 189 8.11 -26.74 3.80
N VAL A 190 7.45 -26.09 2.83
CA VAL A 190 6.81 -26.74 1.69
C VAL A 190 7.80 -27.53 0.83
N ARG A 191 9.04 -27.04 0.67
CA ARG A 191 10.08 -27.76 -0.07
C ARG A 191 10.58 -29.03 0.63
N THR A 192 10.47 -29.12 1.95
CA THR A 192 10.96 -30.30 2.69
C THR A 192 10.16 -31.57 2.44
N ASN A 193 8.85 -31.46 2.17
CA ASN A 193 7.98 -32.63 2.02
C ASN A 193 6.74 -32.36 1.13
N LYS A 194 6.44 -33.30 0.23
CA LYS A 194 5.28 -33.23 -0.69
C LYS A 194 3.94 -33.07 0.03
N ARG A 195 3.77 -33.66 1.21
CA ARG A 195 2.54 -33.51 2.02
C ARG A 195 2.33 -32.06 2.45
N PHE A 196 3.38 -31.36 2.85
CA PHE A 196 3.29 -29.94 3.21
C PHE A 196 2.92 -29.09 1.99
N LEU A 197 3.45 -29.42 0.80
CA LEU A 197 3.07 -28.76 -0.45
C LEU A 197 1.58 -28.92 -0.79
N GLU A 198 1.02 -30.11 -0.66
CA GLU A 198 -0.40 -30.37 -0.94
C GLU A 198 -1.32 -29.64 0.04
N VAL A 199 -0.98 -29.68 1.33
CA VAL A 199 -1.70 -28.93 2.36
C VAL A 199 -1.58 -27.43 2.10
N PHE A 200 -0.40 -26.93 1.72
CA PHE A 200 -0.18 -25.52 1.40
C PHE A 200 -1.01 -25.04 0.19
N LYS A 201 -1.12 -25.87 -0.86
CA LYS A 201 -1.95 -25.56 -2.04
C LYS A 201 -3.43 -25.43 -1.66
N THR A 202 -3.90 -26.26 -0.74
CA THR A 202 -5.27 -26.22 -0.20
C THR A 202 -5.47 -25.03 0.72
N TYR A 203 -4.51 -24.78 1.62
CA TYR A 203 -4.48 -23.63 2.52
C TYR A 203 -4.53 -22.28 1.77
N SER A 204 -3.75 -22.17 0.69
CA SER A 204 -3.61 -20.94 -0.08
C SER A 204 -4.88 -20.45 -0.75
N CYS A 205 -5.84 -21.34 -1.03
CA CYS A 205 -7.10 -20.91 -1.63
C CYS A 205 -8.00 -20.14 -0.65
N PHE A 206 -7.77 -20.29 0.66
CA PHE A 206 -8.52 -19.62 1.72
C PHE A 206 -7.83 -18.35 2.21
N GLU A 207 -6.55 -18.44 2.60
CA GLU A 207 -5.85 -17.34 3.26
C GLU A 207 -5.22 -16.34 2.28
N HIS A 208 -4.68 -16.79 1.15
CA HIS A 208 -3.93 -15.92 0.22
C HIS A 208 -4.81 -15.19 -0.81
N LYS A 209 -6.10 -14.96 -0.53
CA LYS A 209 -6.95 -14.13 -1.41
C LYS A 209 -6.52 -12.66 -1.41
N ARG A 210 -6.03 -12.19 -0.25
CA ARG A 210 -5.44 -10.86 -0.06
C ARG A 210 -3.99 -11.04 0.32
N PHE A 211 -3.09 -10.38 -0.38
CA PHE A 211 -1.66 -10.51 -0.15
C PHE A 211 -1.00 -9.14 0.05
N ASN A 212 -0.16 -9.03 1.09
CA ASN A 212 0.61 -7.83 1.37
C ASN A 212 2.00 -7.95 0.75
N LEU A 213 2.27 -7.16 -0.29
CA LEU A 213 3.53 -7.14 -1.03
C LEU A 213 4.73 -6.77 -0.15
N ASN A 214 4.54 -6.06 0.97
CA ASN A 214 5.63 -5.73 1.89
C ASN A 214 6.26 -6.99 2.51
N GLN A 215 5.51 -8.11 2.59
CA GLN A 215 6.03 -9.39 3.08
C GLN A 215 7.10 -9.98 2.16
N LEU A 216 7.15 -9.56 0.88
CA LEU A 216 8.16 -10.00 -0.07
C LEU A 216 9.56 -9.43 0.24
N ASN A 217 9.66 -8.35 1.04
CA ASN A 217 10.96 -7.74 1.39
C ASN A 217 11.85 -8.64 2.23
N GLU A 218 11.24 -9.55 3.01
CA GLU A 218 11.96 -10.50 3.86
C GLU A 218 12.22 -11.84 3.15
N MET A 219 11.81 -11.97 1.89
CA MET A 219 11.89 -13.21 1.12
C MET A 219 12.99 -13.13 0.07
N THR A 220 13.65 -14.25 -0.15
CA THR A 220 14.53 -14.46 -1.30
C THR A 220 13.72 -14.60 -2.60
N LEU A 221 14.35 -14.36 -3.75
CA LEU A 221 13.65 -14.37 -5.04
C LEU A 221 13.01 -15.73 -5.36
N TRP A 222 13.60 -16.84 -4.94
CA TRP A 222 13.05 -18.18 -5.17
C TRP A 222 11.81 -18.43 -4.30
N GLU A 223 11.80 -17.98 -3.04
CA GLU A 223 10.64 -18.09 -2.16
C GLU A 223 9.47 -17.31 -2.76
N ILE A 224 9.74 -16.11 -3.30
CA ILE A 224 8.73 -15.28 -3.97
C ILE A 224 8.16 -15.99 -5.19
N ARG A 225 9.02 -16.56 -6.03
CA ARG A 225 8.61 -17.30 -7.23
C ARG A 225 7.71 -18.48 -6.87
N ASP A 226 8.13 -19.33 -5.95
CA ASP A 226 7.40 -20.53 -5.55
C ASP A 226 6.06 -20.17 -4.88
N LEU A 227 6.06 -19.14 -4.02
CA LEU A 227 4.84 -18.63 -3.41
C LEU A 227 3.84 -18.18 -4.47
N LEU A 228 4.26 -17.36 -5.43
CA LEU A 228 3.40 -16.88 -6.50
C LEU A 228 2.93 -18.04 -7.40
N GLN A 229 3.79 -19.01 -7.68
CA GLN A 229 3.42 -20.18 -8.49
C GLN A 229 2.33 -21.03 -7.82
N TYR A 230 2.40 -21.23 -6.50
CA TYR A 230 1.43 -22.06 -5.78
C TYR A 230 0.16 -21.30 -5.36
N ALA A 231 0.30 -20.06 -4.90
CA ALA A 231 -0.80 -19.27 -4.33
C ALA A 231 -1.37 -18.21 -5.29
N GLY A 232 -0.62 -17.77 -6.30
CA GLY A 232 -0.97 -16.65 -7.17
C GLY A 232 -2.32 -16.80 -7.89
N LYS A 233 -2.69 -18.02 -8.29
CA LYS A 233 -3.97 -18.30 -8.96
C LYS A 233 -5.20 -18.01 -8.09
N TYR A 234 -5.03 -17.91 -6.78
CA TYR A 234 -6.09 -17.61 -5.81
C TYR A 234 -6.09 -16.15 -5.34
N MET A 235 -5.02 -15.41 -5.62
CA MET A 235 -4.88 -14.02 -5.21
C MET A 235 -5.85 -13.12 -6.00
N VAL A 236 -6.64 -12.35 -5.27
CA VAL A 236 -7.65 -11.41 -5.81
C VAL A 236 -7.25 -9.97 -5.55
N GLU A 237 -6.49 -9.73 -4.47
CA GLU A 237 -6.09 -8.41 -4.03
C GLU A 237 -4.63 -8.41 -3.56
N MET A 238 -3.85 -7.47 -4.08
CA MET A 238 -2.46 -7.25 -3.69
C MET A 238 -2.26 -5.79 -3.29
N ARG A 239 -1.60 -5.55 -2.16
CA ARG A 239 -1.32 -4.20 -1.65
C ARG A 239 0.08 -4.09 -1.06
N GLY A 240 0.72 -2.95 -1.22
CA GLY A 240 1.99 -2.62 -0.57
C GLY A 240 3.03 -2.12 -1.57
N SER A 241 4.29 -2.13 -1.15
CA SER A 241 5.43 -1.78 -2.00
C SER A 241 6.17 -3.02 -2.46
N LEU A 242 6.68 -2.98 -3.69
CA LEU A 242 7.54 -4.05 -4.21
C LEU A 242 8.98 -3.84 -3.73
N PRO A 243 9.69 -4.94 -3.40
CA PRO A 243 11.12 -4.88 -3.12
C PRO A 243 11.88 -4.10 -4.19
N PHE A 244 12.86 -3.30 -3.78
CA PHE A 244 13.71 -2.56 -4.72
C PHE A 244 14.60 -3.50 -5.54
N LYS A 245 15.01 -4.62 -4.94
CA LYS A 245 15.80 -5.66 -5.60
C LYS A 245 14.90 -6.54 -6.47
N ASN A 246 15.31 -6.82 -7.71
CA ASN A 246 14.64 -7.74 -8.64
C ASN A 246 13.18 -7.37 -8.95
N ARG A 247 12.82 -6.08 -8.86
CA ARG A 247 11.44 -5.57 -8.99
C ARG A 247 10.80 -5.99 -10.30
N THR A 248 11.55 -5.88 -11.39
CA THR A 248 11.10 -6.26 -12.74
C THR A 248 10.76 -7.75 -12.83
N THR A 249 11.57 -8.60 -12.20
CA THR A 249 11.40 -10.06 -12.19
C THR A 249 10.18 -10.46 -11.37
N ILE A 250 10.02 -9.88 -10.17
CA ILE A 250 8.87 -10.14 -9.29
C ILE A 250 7.56 -9.78 -10.00
N MET A 251 7.51 -8.64 -10.69
CA MET A 251 6.32 -8.28 -11.46
C MET A 251 6.03 -9.22 -12.62
N ASN A 252 7.06 -9.74 -13.30
CA ASN A 252 6.85 -10.76 -14.33
C ASN A 252 6.24 -12.03 -13.74
N PHE A 253 6.63 -12.43 -12.52
CA PHE A 253 6.00 -13.54 -11.81
C PHE A 253 4.54 -13.22 -11.45
N ILE A 254 4.26 -12.02 -10.92
CA ILE A 254 2.87 -11.60 -10.59
C ILE A 254 2.00 -11.63 -11.86
N ARG A 255 2.51 -11.06 -12.96
CA ARG A 255 1.84 -11.04 -14.26
C ARG A 255 1.42 -12.42 -14.73
N LYS A 256 2.31 -13.42 -14.60
CA LYS A 256 2.06 -14.80 -15.07
C LYS A 256 1.21 -15.60 -14.08
N CYS A 257 1.47 -15.47 -12.78
CA CYS A 257 0.89 -16.36 -11.77
C CYS A 257 -0.46 -15.86 -11.20
N CYS A 258 -0.80 -14.57 -11.38
CA CYS A 258 -1.95 -13.94 -10.72
C CYS A 258 -3.03 -13.43 -11.70
N PRO A 259 -3.66 -14.29 -12.52
CA PRO A 259 -4.59 -13.86 -13.57
C PRO A 259 -5.94 -13.34 -13.06
N LYS A 260 -6.33 -13.69 -11.81
CA LYS A 260 -7.64 -13.35 -11.22
C LYS A 260 -7.64 -12.06 -10.39
N LEU A 261 -6.58 -11.26 -10.52
CA LEU A 261 -6.40 -10.06 -9.72
C LEU A 261 -7.47 -9.01 -10.07
N LYS A 262 -8.19 -8.54 -9.05
CA LYS A 262 -9.23 -7.51 -9.16
C LYS A 262 -8.79 -6.18 -8.57
N LYS A 263 -7.93 -6.21 -7.54
CA LYS A 263 -7.41 -5.01 -6.88
C LYS A 263 -5.90 -5.08 -6.80
N LEU A 264 -5.23 -4.04 -7.29
CA LEU A 264 -3.79 -3.93 -7.24
C LEU A 264 -3.40 -2.54 -6.73
N GLN A 265 -2.70 -2.53 -5.60
CA GLN A 265 -2.07 -1.34 -5.04
C GLN A 265 -0.57 -1.57 -4.97
N ILE A 266 0.18 -0.76 -5.72
CA ILE A 266 1.65 -0.77 -5.70
C ILE A 266 2.12 0.64 -5.39
N THR A 267 2.66 0.83 -4.20
CA THR A 267 3.29 2.09 -3.81
C THR A 267 4.74 2.15 -4.27
N ASN A 268 5.18 3.34 -4.69
CA ASN A 268 6.56 3.57 -5.15
C ASN A 268 6.97 2.66 -6.31
N CYS A 269 6.15 2.65 -7.34
CA CYS A 269 6.27 1.77 -8.50
C CYS A 269 7.63 1.95 -9.23
N GLY A 270 8.08 3.18 -9.48
CA GLY A 270 9.43 3.48 -10.00
C GLY A 270 9.79 2.72 -11.28
N LEU A 271 8.81 2.37 -12.10
CA LEU A 271 8.98 1.47 -13.24
C LEU A 271 9.29 2.20 -14.54
N LYS A 272 10.06 1.52 -15.40
CA LYS A 272 10.16 1.90 -16.81
C LYS A 272 8.83 1.64 -17.52
N LEU A 273 8.47 2.52 -18.45
CA LEU A 273 7.22 2.49 -19.22
C LEU A 273 6.97 1.15 -19.93
N THR A 274 8.00 0.53 -20.50
CA THR A 274 7.88 -0.74 -21.23
C THR A 274 7.48 -1.89 -20.30
N SER A 275 8.08 -1.96 -19.11
CA SER A 275 7.72 -2.93 -18.08
C SER A 275 6.29 -2.71 -17.58
N PHE A 276 5.91 -1.46 -17.34
CA PHE A 276 4.56 -1.10 -16.91
C PHE A 276 3.49 -1.50 -17.94
N LYS A 277 3.69 -1.17 -19.22
CA LYS A 277 2.78 -1.54 -20.33
C LYS A 277 2.54 -3.05 -20.38
N ASN A 278 3.62 -3.82 -20.32
CA ASN A 278 3.54 -5.28 -20.36
C ASN A 278 2.88 -5.87 -19.12
N PHE A 279 3.02 -5.21 -17.96
CA PHE A 279 2.46 -5.66 -16.71
C PHE A 279 0.94 -5.46 -16.66
N ILE A 280 0.47 -4.25 -16.97
CA ILE A 280 -0.96 -3.90 -16.90
C ILE A 280 -1.82 -4.65 -17.92
N LYS A 281 -1.29 -4.90 -19.12
CA LYS A 281 -2.02 -5.60 -20.20
C LYS A 281 -2.51 -7.00 -19.80
N SER A 282 -1.86 -7.65 -18.84
CA SER A 282 -2.21 -9.02 -18.44
C SER A 282 -3.42 -9.13 -17.50
N PHE A 283 -3.88 -8.01 -16.91
CA PHE A 283 -4.97 -8.05 -15.93
C PHE A 283 -6.30 -7.61 -16.54
N SER A 284 -7.02 -8.56 -17.15
CA SER A 284 -8.33 -8.29 -17.79
C SER A 284 -9.49 -8.09 -16.81
N HIS A 285 -9.35 -8.56 -15.56
CA HIS A 285 -10.38 -8.50 -14.52
C HIS A 285 -10.15 -7.40 -13.48
N LEU A 286 -9.16 -6.54 -13.72
CA LEU A 286 -8.76 -5.50 -12.78
C LEU A 286 -9.85 -4.42 -12.69
N ARG A 287 -10.29 -4.13 -11.46
CA ARG A 287 -11.31 -3.12 -11.13
C ARG A 287 -10.75 -1.96 -10.34
N THR A 288 -9.73 -2.20 -9.52
CA THR A 288 -9.08 -1.17 -8.71
C THR A 288 -7.60 -1.17 -9.01
N LEU A 289 -7.09 -0.01 -9.42
CA LEU A 289 -5.69 0.23 -9.65
C LEU A 289 -5.24 1.44 -8.83
N ASP A 290 -4.26 1.20 -7.96
CA ASP A 290 -3.68 2.21 -7.09
C ASP A 290 -2.16 2.22 -7.26
N PHE A 291 -1.67 3.35 -7.75
CA PHE A 291 -0.25 3.62 -7.92
C PHE A 291 0.16 4.88 -7.17
N THR A 292 -0.08 4.89 -5.86
CA THR A 292 0.36 6.00 -5.01
C THR A 292 1.89 6.16 -5.03
N ASP A 293 2.37 7.39 -5.20
CA ASP A 293 3.79 7.78 -5.26
C ASP A 293 4.61 7.03 -6.31
N GLY A 294 4.01 6.70 -7.45
CA GLY A 294 4.60 5.83 -8.47
C GLY A 294 5.63 6.48 -9.41
N CYS A 295 5.84 7.79 -9.33
CA CYS A 295 6.53 8.61 -10.35
C CYS A 295 5.92 8.44 -11.76
N LEU A 296 4.60 8.25 -11.85
CA LEU A 296 3.93 8.04 -13.12
C LEU A 296 3.80 9.35 -13.90
N GLU A 297 3.76 9.20 -15.22
CA GLU A 297 3.53 10.24 -16.22
C GLU A 297 2.33 9.84 -17.09
N ASP A 298 1.75 10.76 -17.84
CA ASP A 298 0.57 10.54 -18.69
C ASP A 298 0.71 9.36 -19.67
N LYS A 299 1.91 9.12 -20.21
CA LYS A 299 2.22 7.95 -21.05
C LYS A 299 1.96 6.59 -20.37
N HIS A 300 2.01 6.54 -19.04
CA HIS A 300 1.65 5.36 -18.25
C HIS A 300 0.13 5.22 -18.14
N ILE A 301 -0.60 6.33 -17.99
CA ILE A 301 -2.06 6.32 -17.96
C ILE A 301 -2.63 5.91 -19.32
N GLN A 302 -2.01 6.36 -20.41
CA GLN A 302 -2.32 5.90 -21.76
C GLN A 302 -2.22 4.36 -21.88
N ALA A 303 -1.25 3.73 -21.21
CA ALA A 303 -1.13 2.27 -21.20
C ALA A 303 -2.30 1.57 -20.49
N CYS A 304 -2.90 2.22 -19.48
CA CYS A 304 -4.03 1.72 -18.72
C CYS A 304 -5.34 1.68 -19.52
N GLN A 305 -5.43 2.37 -20.66
CA GLN A 305 -6.60 2.32 -21.56
C GLN A 305 -6.96 0.89 -22.02
N ASN A 306 -5.98 -0.03 -22.01
CA ASN A 306 -6.22 -1.43 -22.33
C ASN A 306 -7.05 -2.19 -21.27
N VAL A 307 -7.22 -1.62 -20.07
CA VAL A 307 -7.96 -2.23 -18.97
C VAL A 307 -9.42 -1.81 -19.04
N LYS A 308 -10.25 -2.68 -19.62
CA LYS A 308 -11.64 -2.35 -19.97
C LYS A 308 -12.62 -2.22 -18.80
N ASN A 309 -12.26 -2.66 -17.58
CA ASN A 309 -13.20 -2.82 -16.46
C ASN A 309 -12.78 -2.03 -15.21
N LEU A 310 -12.04 -0.93 -15.38
CA LEU A 310 -11.45 -0.20 -14.27
C LEU A 310 -12.48 0.73 -13.60
N ASP A 311 -12.96 0.33 -12.43
CA ASP A 311 -13.93 1.10 -11.64
C ASP A 311 -13.24 2.19 -10.78
N THR A 312 -12.01 1.94 -10.31
CA THR A 312 -11.29 2.81 -9.37
C THR A 312 -9.86 3.02 -9.81
N LEU A 313 -9.46 4.28 -9.97
CA LEU A 313 -8.11 4.71 -10.31
C LEU A 313 -7.59 5.68 -9.25
N VAL A 314 -6.54 5.28 -8.55
CA VAL A 314 -5.85 6.07 -7.52
C VAL A 314 -4.44 6.38 -8.01
N LEU A 315 -4.15 7.68 -8.16
CA LEU A 315 -2.90 8.20 -8.69
C LEU A 315 -2.25 9.20 -7.73
N ASP A 316 -2.58 9.12 -6.45
CA ASP A 316 -2.12 10.04 -5.43
C ASP A 316 -0.57 10.17 -5.43
N GLY A 317 -0.05 11.39 -5.28
CA GLY A 317 1.38 11.70 -5.23
C GLY A 317 2.12 11.64 -6.58
N ASN A 318 1.44 11.39 -7.70
CA ASN A 318 2.08 11.39 -9.02
C ASN A 318 2.15 12.80 -9.63
N VAL A 319 3.16 13.55 -9.19
CA VAL A 319 3.42 14.95 -9.57
C VAL A 319 3.52 15.20 -11.08
N LEU A 320 3.90 14.21 -11.89
CA LEU A 320 4.12 14.38 -13.34
C LEU A 320 2.87 14.19 -14.21
N ILE A 321 1.73 13.84 -13.63
CA ILE A 321 0.49 13.60 -14.37
C ILE A 321 -0.22 14.93 -14.65
N THR A 322 -0.55 15.19 -15.92
CA THR A 322 -1.35 16.34 -16.35
C THR A 322 -2.84 16.01 -16.48
N GLY A 323 -3.18 14.73 -16.66
CA GLY A 323 -4.55 14.23 -16.75
C GLY A 323 -5.02 13.90 -18.18
N ALA A 324 -4.22 14.20 -19.21
CA ALA A 324 -4.61 14.15 -20.63
C ALA A 324 -5.28 12.84 -21.10
N TYR A 325 -4.87 11.67 -20.58
CA TYR A 325 -5.38 10.36 -21.03
C TYR A 325 -6.40 9.71 -20.09
N ILE A 326 -6.78 10.37 -18.99
CA ILE A 326 -7.75 9.81 -18.03
C ILE A 326 -9.15 9.77 -18.65
N LYS A 327 -9.50 10.76 -19.49
CA LYS A 327 -10.79 10.86 -20.19
C LYS A 327 -11.14 9.62 -21.01
N ASP A 328 -10.13 8.91 -21.52
CA ASP A 328 -10.33 7.73 -22.36
C ASP A 328 -10.77 6.49 -21.57
N ILE A 329 -10.66 6.52 -20.23
CA ILE A 329 -11.02 5.40 -19.34
C ILE A 329 -12.42 5.64 -18.75
N VAL A 330 -13.43 5.64 -19.62
CA VAL A 330 -14.83 5.99 -19.31
C VAL A 330 -15.52 5.13 -18.24
N THR A 331 -14.91 4.02 -17.83
CA THR A 331 -15.45 3.10 -16.82
C THR A 331 -15.23 3.56 -15.38
N ILE A 332 -14.38 4.57 -15.16
CA ILE A 332 -14.00 5.04 -13.83
C ILE A 332 -15.20 5.62 -13.09
N ARG A 333 -15.38 5.16 -11.84
CA ARG A 333 -16.35 5.68 -10.87
C ARG A 333 -15.69 6.41 -9.71
N VAL A 334 -14.44 6.07 -9.40
CA VAL A 334 -13.65 6.67 -8.32
C VAL A 334 -12.31 7.08 -8.89
N LEU A 335 -12.06 8.38 -8.92
CA LEU A 335 -10.81 8.98 -9.37
C LEU A 335 -10.17 9.73 -8.21
N LYS A 336 -8.94 9.37 -7.87
CA LYS A 336 -8.15 10.08 -6.85
C LYS A 336 -6.83 10.59 -7.44
N LEU A 337 -6.61 11.88 -7.28
CA LEU A 337 -5.50 12.66 -7.82
C LEU A 337 -4.85 13.51 -6.71
N TYR A 338 -4.87 13.03 -5.46
CA TYR A 338 -4.34 13.79 -4.34
C TYR A 338 -2.87 14.15 -4.59
N GLY A 339 -2.51 15.44 -4.56
CA GLY A 339 -1.13 15.87 -4.76
C GLY A 339 -0.59 15.70 -6.19
N CYS A 340 -1.45 15.50 -7.18
CA CYS A 340 -1.07 15.58 -8.60
C CYS A 340 -1.02 17.05 -9.06
N ILE A 341 0.06 17.74 -8.69
CA ILE A 341 0.15 19.21 -8.78
C ILE A 341 0.14 19.76 -10.22
N ARG A 342 0.51 18.95 -11.22
CA ARG A 342 0.57 19.34 -12.63
C ARG A 342 -0.71 19.06 -13.42
N VAL A 343 -1.78 18.62 -12.75
CA VAL A 343 -3.07 18.41 -13.39
C VAL A 343 -3.60 19.76 -13.90
N GLU A 344 -3.90 19.81 -15.20
CA GLU A 344 -4.34 21.03 -15.88
C GLU A 344 -5.87 21.15 -15.86
N THR A 345 -6.37 22.40 -15.80
CA THR A 345 -7.81 22.66 -15.78
C THR A 345 -8.54 22.04 -16.96
N GLN A 346 -8.01 22.21 -18.18
CA GLN A 346 -8.63 21.73 -19.41
C GLN A 346 -8.79 20.19 -19.40
N ASN A 347 -7.77 19.47 -18.93
CA ASN A 347 -7.84 18.02 -18.81
C ASN A 347 -8.90 17.58 -17.80
N LEU A 348 -9.03 18.26 -16.66
CA LEU A 348 -10.09 17.96 -15.69
C LEU A 348 -11.49 18.22 -16.22
N ILE A 349 -11.68 19.27 -17.04
CA ILE A 349 -12.95 19.55 -17.72
C ILE A 349 -13.28 18.42 -18.70
N GLU A 350 -12.30 17.97 -19.50
CA GLU A 350 -12.50 16.86 -20.42
C GLU A 350 -12.81 15.54 -19.68
N ILE A 351 -12.17 15.33 -18.54
CA ILE A 351 -12.45 14.19 -17.65
C ILE A 351 -13.89 14.27 -17.11
N SER A 352 -14.35 15.44 -16.64
CA SER A 352 -15.72 15.59 -16.13
C SER A 352 -16.78 15.43 -17.22
N MET A 353 -16.46 15.77 -18.47
CA MET A 353 -17.33 15.49 -19.62
C MET A 353 -17.37 14.00 -19.99
N ALA A 354 -16.21 13.32 -20.00
CA ALA A 354 -16.11 11.94 -20.48
C ALA A 354 -16.52 10.89 -19.43
N LEU A 355 -16.25 11.13 -18.14
CA LEU A 355 -16.53 10.19 -17.05
C LEU A 355 -17.95 10.36 -16.48
N GLU A 356 -18.97 10.04 -17.27
CA GLU A 356 -20.37 10.23 -16.87
C GLU A 356 -20.78 9.46 -15.59
N ASN A 357 -20.08 8.36 -15.29
CA ASN A 357 -20.35 7.50 -14.14
C ASN A 357 -19.52 7.85 -12.89
N LEU A 358 -18.77 8.96 -12.92
CA LEU A 358 -17.90 9.38 -11.82
C LEU A 358 -18.72 9.72 -10.57
N ARG A 359 -18.42 9.03 -9.47
CA ARG A 359 -19.07 9.19 -8.16
C ARG A 359 -18.17 9.81 -7.11
N THR A 360 -16.87 9.57 -7.20
CA THR A 360 -15.88 10.10 -6.25
C THR A 360 -14.76 10.77 -7.02
N LEU A 361 -14.47 12.02 -6.66
CA LEU A 361 -13.37 12.80 -7.21
C LEU A 361 -12.55 13.40 -6.05
N ASP A 362 -11.27 13.06 -5.99
CA ASP A 362 -10.32 13.65 -5.05
C ASP A 362 -9.27 14.46 -5.81
N ILE A 363 -9.35 15.78 -5.68
CA ILE A 363 -8.47 16.79 -6.28
C ILE A 363 -7.82 17.67 -5.20
N ARG A 364 -7.62 17.12 -4.00
CA ARG A 364 -6.87 17.81 -2.93
C ARG A 364 -5.40 17.97 -3.33
N ARG A 365 -4.79 19.08 -2.92
CA ARG A 365 -3.43 19.53 -3.24
C ARG A 365 -3.16 19.68 -4.74
N ILE A 366 -4.18 20.07 -5.49
CA ILE A 366 -4.05 20.56 -6.88
C ILE A 366 -4.30 22.07 -6.84
N HIS A 367 -3.28 22.86 -7.19
CA HIS A 367 -3.31 24.33 -7.05
C HIS A 367 -3.55 25.07 -8.38
N GLY A 368 -3.33 24.41 -9.52
CA GLY A 368 -3.41 25.03 -10.85
C GLY A 368 -4.82 25.08 -11.48
N LEU A 369 -5.90 24.96 -10.71
CA LEU A 369 -7.26 24.94 -11.26
C LEU A 369 -7.89 26.32 -11.30
N ASP A 370 -8.23 26.76 -12.51
CA ASP A 370 -8.88 28.05 -12.75
C ASP A 370 -10.42 28.00 -12.65
N LEU A 371 -11.05 29.18 -12.77
CA LEU A 371 -12.51 29.36 -12.66
C LEU A 371 -13.30 28.53 -13.69
N SER A 372 -12.74 28.23 -14.87
CA SER A 372 -13.45 27.52 -15.93
C SER A 372 -13.92 26.14 -15.47
N PHE A 373 -13.11 25.39 -14.72
CA PHE A 373 -13.53 24.09 -14.17
C PHE A 373 -14.70 24.22 -13.18
N TYR A 374 -14.62 25.19 -12.26
CA TYR A 374 -15.68 25.40 -11.27
C TYR A 374 -16.97 25.95 -11.89
N SER A 375 -16.87 26.64 -13.04
CA SER A 375 -18.03 27.12 -13.79
C SER A 375 -18.83 26.01 -14.47
N VAL A 376 -18.22 24.82 -14.64
CA VAL A 376 -18.84 23.71 -15.37
C VAL A 376 -19.18 22.50 -14.51
N ILE A 377 -18.64 22.45 -13.29
CA ILE A 377 -18.72 21.27 -12.41
C ILE A 377 -20.16 20.83 -12.11
N ASP A 378 -21.08 21.77 -11.90
CA ASP A 378 -22.47 21.47 -11.50
C ASP A 378 -23.27 20.78 -12.60
N TYR A 379 -22.97 21.08 -13.88
CA TYR A 379 -23.71 20.48 -14.99
C TYR A 379 -22.99 19.29 -15.63
N GLN A 380 -21.67 19.17 -15.49
CA GLN A 380 -20.89 18.03 -16.02
C GLN A 380 -20.83 16.86 -15.03
N CYS A 381 -20.59 17.12 -13.74
CA CYS A 381 -20.40 16.08 -12.73
C CYS A 381 -21.73 15.64 -12.07
N GLN A 382 -22.73 15.26 -12.87
CA GLN A 382 -24.09 14.97 -12.39
C GLN A 382 -24.20 13.77 -11.44
N GLN A 383 -23.29 12.81 -11.55
CA GLN A 383 -23.29 11.59 -10.73
C GLN A 383 -22.39 11.69 -9.49
N LEU A 384 -21.73 12.83 -9.28
CA LEU A 384 -20.75 12.99 -8.22
C LEU A 384 -21.40 13.02 -6.84
N VAL A 385 -20.96 12.13 -5.96
CA VAL A 385 -21.45 11.93 -4.60
C VAL A 385 -20.43 12.37 -3.56
N ASP A 386 -19.14 12.13 -3.83
CA ASP A 386 -18.02 12.46 -2.95
C ASP A 386 -17.03 13.35 -3.70
N LEU A 387 -16.88 14.59 -3.21
CA LEU A 387 -15.91 15.55 -3.72
C LEU A 387 -14.94 15.93 -2.61
N LYS A 388 -13.65 15.75 -2.90
CA LYS A 388 -12.57 16.24 -2.05
C LYS A 388 -11.72 17.21 -2.84
N MET A 389 -11.48 18.38 -2.29
CA MET A 389 -10.74 19.42 -3.00
C MET A 389 -9.90 20.29 -2.06
N THR A 390 -8.91 20.95 -2.63
CA THR A 390 -8.30 22.11 -1.99
C THR A 390 -9.06 23.35 -2.43
N ARG A 391 -9.19 24.32 -1.52
CA ARG A 391 -9.80 25.61 -1.84
C ARG A 391 -9.13 26.22 -3.07
N SER A 392 -9.94 26.68 -4.03
CA SER A 392 -9.46 27.42 -5.19
C SER A 392 -9.29 28.91 -4.87
N ALA A 393 -8.35 29.57 -5.53
CA ALA A 393 -8.25 31.03 -5.53
C ALA A 393 -9.49 31.70 -6.15
N TYR A 394 -10.20 30.98 -7.04
CA TYR A 394 -11.39 31.45 -7.74
C TYR A 394 -12.68 31.07 -7.00
N GLN A 395 -13.85 31.52 -7.49
CA GLN A 395 -15.14 31.17 -6.89
C GLN A 395 -15.53 29.72 -7.22
N TYR A 396 -15.79 28.91 -6.19
CA TYR A 396 -16.16 27.49 -6.32
C TYR A 396 -17.50 27.14 -5.67
N ASP A 397 -18.35 28.13 -5.36
CA ASP A 397 -19.66 27.93 -4.71
C ASP A 397 -20.60 26.98 -5.46
N ARG A 398 -20.41 26.83 -6.78
CA ARG A 398 -21.20 25.95 -7.64
C ARG A 398 -21.07 24.47 -7.25
N VAL A 399 -20.06 24.08 -6.47
CA VAL A 399 -19.98 22.74 -5.87
C VAL A 399 -21.24 22.43 -5.04
N ALA A 400 -21.86 23.43 -4.40
CA ALA A 400 -23.09 23.25 -3.66
C ALA A 400 -24.32 22.96 -4.54
N LEU A 401 -24.23 23.16 -5.87
CA LEU A 401 -25.30 22.88 -6.83
C LEU A 401 -25.24 21.44 -7.36
N LEU A 402 -24.15 20.71 -7.14
CA LEU A 402 -24.00 19.31 -7.57
C LEU A 402 -25.17 18.45 -7.09
N PRO A 403 -25.95 17.81 -7.97
CA PRO A 403 -27.26 17.26 -7.62
C PRO A 403 -27.18 16.16 -6.57
N ARG A 404 -26.16 15.30 -6.61
CA ARG A 404 -26.05 14.09 -5.77
C ARG A 404 -24.95 14.15 -4.71
N LEU A 405 -24.37 15.33 -4.47
CA LEU A 405 -23.32 15.51 -3.48
C LEU A 405 -23.81 15.13 -2.07
N GLU A 406 -23.19 14.12 -1.48
CA GLU A 406 -23.45 13.69 -0.10
C GLU A 406 -22.23 13.91 0.81
N HIS A 407 -21.02 13.88 0.24
CA HIS A 407 -19.77 14.02 0.97
C HIS A 407 -18.92 15.13 0.35
N LEU A 408 -18.52 16.09 1.18
CA LEU A 408 -17.65 17.18 0.77
C LEU A 408 -16.51 17.37 1.78
N GLU A 409 -15.28 17.38 1.25
CA GLU A 409 -14.07 17.66 2.02
C GLU A 409 -13.29 18.79 1.35
N ILE A 410 -13.02 19.87 2.10
CA ILE A 410 -12.27 21.03 1.61
C ILE A 410 -11.11 21.35 2.55
N ILE A 411 -9.91 21.44 1.97
CA ILE A 411 -8.70 21.91 2.66
C ILE A 411 -8.44 23.37 2.29
N TYR A 412 -8.34 24.23 3.29
CA TYR A 412 -7.98 25.65 3.18
C TYR A 412 -6.56 25.83 3.72
N PRO A 413 -5.57 25.96 2.83
CA PRO A 413 -4.18 26.01 3.22
C PRO A 413 -3.80 27.28 3.98
N LEU A 414 -4.42 28.42 3.69
CA LEU A 414 -4.02 29.72 4.22
C LEU A 414 -5.07 30.32 5.19
N PRO A 415 -4.63 31.00 6.27
CA PRO A 415 -5.53 31.66 7.21
C PRO A 415 -6.07 32.99 6.66
N GLY A 416 -7.28 33.37 7.06
CA GLY A 416 -7.84 34.71 6.80
C GLY A 416 -8.59 34.86 5.48
N GLU A 417 -8.73 33.79 4.71
CA GLU A 417 -9.45 33.83 3.45
C GLU A 417 -10.96 33.58 3.64
N GLU A 418 -11.78 34.23 2.81
CA GLU A 418 -13.25 34.11 2.87
C GLU A 418 -13.73 32.70 2.48
N ILE A 419 -14.77 32.24 3.20
CA ILE A 419 -15.38 30.91 3.03
C ILE A 419 -16.87 31.08 2.71
N PHE A 420 -17.27 30.88 1.46
CA PHE A 420 -18.67 31.08 1.05
C PHE A 420 -19.51 29.80 0.97
N VAL A 421 -18.84 28.66 0.84
CA VAL A 421 -19.47 27.35 0.61
C VAL A 421 -20.49 26.93 1.69
N PRO A 422 -20.25 27.09 3.02
CA PRO A 422 -21.19 26.69 4.04
C PRO A 422 -22.59 27.31 3.88
N LEU A 423 -22.67 28.58 3.49
CA LEU A 423 -23.93 29.27 3.25
C LEU A 423 -24.68 28.66 2.07
N LYS A 424 -23.98 28.41 0.96
CA LYS A 424 -24.57 27.81 -0.24
C LYS A 424 -25.00 26.35 -0.01
N LEU A 425 -24.24 25.58 0.76
CA LEU A 425 -24.63 24.24 1.19
C LEU A 425 -25.88 24.26 2.06
N ALA A 426 -26.00 25.22 2.97
CA ALA A 426 -27.20 25.36 3.79
C ALA A 426 -28.45 25.65 2.93
N ILE A 427 -28.30 26.40 1.84
CA ILE A 427 -29.39 26.71 0.90
C ILE A 427 -29.76 25.49 0.04
N HIS A 428 -28.78 24.83 -0.56
CA HIS A 428 -29.03 23.83 -1.62
C HIS A 428 -28.94 22.37 -1.15
N LYS A 429 -28.31 22.10 0.00
CA LYS A 429 -27.94 20.75 0.45
C LYS A 429 -28.33 20.42 1.89
N ALA A 430 -29.17 21.24 2.52
CA ALA A 430 -29.63 21.04 3.90
C ALA A 430 -30.19 19.64 4.19
N GLN A 431 -30.91 19.06 3.24
CA GLN A 431 -31.57 17.75 3.39
C GLN A 431 -30.85 16.60 2.67
N GLN A 432 -29.61 16.80 2.24
CA GLN A 432 -28.89 15.82 1.43
C GLN A 432 -27.48 15.52 1.96
N LEU A 433 -26.75 16.56 2.38
CA LEU A 433 -25.34 16.41 2.75
C LEU A 433 -25.21 15.55 4.02
N LYS A 434 -24.42 14.47 3.92
CA LYS A 434 -24.15 13.52 5.01
C LYS A 434 -22.80 13.76 5.66
N THR A 435 -21.80 14.19 4.90
CA THR A 435 -20.45 14.44 5.42
C THR A 435 -19.96 15.81 4.97
N LEU A 436 -19.49 16.60 5.93
CA LEU A 436 -18.82 17.87 5.68
C LEU A 436 -17.53 17.93 6.49
N LYS A 437 -16.41 18.03 5.79
CA LYS A 437 -15.09 18.20 6.40
C LYS A 437 -14.47 19.49 5.87
N ILE A 438 -14.27 20.45 6.75
CA ILE A 438 -13.63 21.73 6.43
C ILE A 438 -12.39 21.83 7.31
N TYR A 439 -11.24 21.80 6.65
CA TYR A 439 -9.94 21.88 7.30
C TYR A 439 -9.34 23.23 6.99
N CYS A 440 -9.44 24.17 7.92
CA CYS A 440 -8.97 25.54 7.74
C CYS A 440 -8.36 26.09 9.01
N LYS A 441 -7.41 27.03 8.88
CA LYS A 441 -6.78 27.68 10.03
C LYS A 441 -7.45 29.03 10.30
N ARG A 442 -8.38 29.05 11.27
CA ARG A 442 -9.00 30.29 11.79
C ARG A 442 -9.81 31.08 10.74
N SER A 443 -10.38 30.41 9.75
CA SER A 443 -11.14 31.06 8.67
C SER A 443 -12.66 30.89 8.82
N LEU A 444 -13.13 29.98 9.69
CA LEU A 444 -14.56 29.91 10.01
C LEU A 444 -15.00 31.10 10.86
N THR A 445 -16.26 31.51 10.70
CA THR A 445 -16.93 32.55 11.49
C THR A 445 -18.20 31.98 12.14
N PRO A 446 -18.79 32.66 13.14
CA PRO A 446 -20.04 32.22 13.74
C PRO A 446 -21.20 32.02 12.75
N GLU A 447 -21.25 32.82 11.67
CA GLU A 447 -22.25 32.73 10.60
C GLU A 447 -22.09 31.44 9.78
N HIS A 448 -20.84 30.99 9.57
CA HIS A 448 -20.59 29.69 8.95
C HIS A 448 -21.12 28.54 9.82
N ILE A 449 -20.97 28.63 11.14
CA ILE A 449 -21.54 27.64 12.07
C ILE A 449 -23.08 27.66 12.03
N ASP A 450 -23.69 28.84 11.93
CA ASP A 450 -25.14 28.96 11.75
C ASP A 450 -25.61 28.23 10.49
N SER A 451 -24.89 28.43 9.39
CA SER A 451 -25.16 27.78 8.10
C SER A 451 -25.00 26.26 8.20
N ILE A 452 -23.89 25.78 8.77
CA ILE A 452 -23.63 24.34 8.98
C ILE A 452 -24.73 23.71 9.85
N SER A 453 -25.24 24.42 10.86
CA SER A 453 -26.32 23.92 11.73
C SER A 453 -27.65 23.65 11.01
N GLN A 454 -27.80 24.11 9.77
CA GLN A 454 -28.98 23.84 8.92
C GLN A 454 -28.89 22.53 8.13
N LEU A 455 -27.74 21.87 8.09
CA LEU A 455 -27.53 20.62 7.36
C LEU A 455 -28.10 19.41 8.14
N LYS A 456 -29.43 19.21 8.09
CA LYS A 456 -30.15 18.29 8.99
C LYS A 456 -29.81 16.80 8.78
N GLN A 457 -29.33 16.42 7.61
CA GLN A 457 -28.94 15.04 7.31
C GLN A 457 -27.46 14.74 7.62
N LEU A 458 -26.74 15.70 8.20
CA LEU A 458 -25.32 15.57 8.46
C LEU A 458 -25.04 14.50 9.52
N ARG A 459 -24.20 13.53 9.16
CA ARG A 459 -23.75 12.40 9.97
C ARG A 459 -22.30 12.56 10.43
N SER A 460 -21.44 13.15 9.60
CA SER A 460 -20.03 13.39 9.95
C SER A 460 -19.68 14.85 9.71
N LEU A 461 -19.16 15.51 10.75
CA LEU A 461 -18.71 16.89 10.70
C LEU A 461 -17.27 16.99 11.23
N SER A 462 -16.38 17.53 10.41
CA SER A 462 -15.03 17.93 10.84
C SER A 462 -14.82 19.41 10.57
N ILE A 463 -14.52 20.17 11.61
CA ILE A 463 -14.20 21.62 11.55
C ILE A 463 -12.97 21.93 12.43
N ALA A 464 -12.03 20.99 12.47
CA ALA A 464 -10.80 21.06 13.24
C ALA A 464 -9.99 22.34 12.95
N PHE A 465 -9.14 22.74 13.90
CA PHE A 465 -8.22 23.88 13.81
C PHE A 465 -8.86 25.28 13.81
N ASN A 466 -10.13 25.40 14.23
CA ASN A 466 -10.90 26.65 14.30
C ASN A 466 -11.14 27.14 15.75
N PHE A 467 -10.11 27.12 16.59
CA PHE A 467 -10.18 27.34 18.04
C PHE A 467 -10.91 28.60 18.53
N ARG A 468 -10.97 29.68 17.73
CA ARG A 468 -11.64 30.93 18.12
C ARG A 468 -13.16 30.88 17.98
N VAL A 469 -13.66 30.11 17.02
CA VAL A 469 -15.08 30.10 16.66
C VAL A 469 -15.79 28.89 17.24
N ILE A 470 -15.08 27.79 17.44
CA ILE A 470 -15.65 26.60 18.07
C ILE A 470 -15.60 26.77 19.59
N ASN A 471 -16.68 27.31 20.14
CA ASN A 471 -16.93 27.50 21.57
C ASN A 471 -18.30 26.93 21.97
N ASP A 472 -18.68 27.08 23.24
CA ASP A 472 -19.97 26.60 23.77
C ASP A 472 -21.20 27.13 23.00
N ALA A 473 -21.16 28.38 22.52
CA ALA A 473 -22.25 28.94 21.72
C ALA A 473 -22.34 28.27 20.33
N ALA A 474 -21.20 27.95 19.71
CA ALA A 474 -21.15 27.16 18.49
C ALA A 474 -21.71 25.75 18.71
N LEU A 475 -21.30 25.04 19.78
CA LEU A 475 -21.83 23.71 20.09
C LEU A 475 -23.34 23.73 20.34
N LYS A 476 -23.87 24.77 21.00
CA LYS A 476 -25.31 24.96 21.19
C LYS A 476 -26.06 25.04 19.85
N LYS A 477 -25.46 25.65 18.82
CA LYS A 477 -26.02 25.67 17.46
C LYS A 477 -25.95 24.29 16.81
N LEU A 478 -24.82 23.60 16.95
CA LEU A 478 -24.61 22.25 16.41
C LEU A 478 -25.52 21.18 17.02
N CYS A 479 -26.11 21.42 18.20
CA CYS A 479 -27.15 20.56 18.79
C CYS A 479 -28.38 20.35 17.87
N ARG A 480 -28.55 21.17 16.83
CA ARG A 480 -29.59 21.00 15.80
C ARG A 480 -29.33 19.82 14.86
N LEU A 481 -28.12 19.27 14.83
CA LEU A 481 -27.68 18.19 13.95
C LEU A 481 -27.96 16.82 14.59
N THR A 482 -29.23 16.45 14.70
CA THR A 482 -29.65 15.24 15.46
C THR A 482 -29.24 13.92 14.82
N GLN A 483 -28.83 13.93 13.54
CA GLN A 483 -28.34 12.75 12.81
C GLN A 483 -26.83 12.54 12.93
N LEU A 484 -26.12 13.38 13.70
CA LEU A 484 -24.66 13.34 13.80
C LEU A 484 -24.19 12.05 14.48
N GLU A 485 -23.31 11.33 13.78
CA GLU A 485 -22.64 10.09 14.15
C GLU A 485 -21.16 10.34 14.50
N GLU A 486 -20.52 11.32 13.86
CA GLU A 486 -19.11 11.70 14.06
C GLU A 486 -18.95 13.23 14.16
N LEU A 487 -18.22 13.68 15.19
CA LEU A 487 -17.80 15.08 15.33
C LEU A 487 -16.30 15.19 15.61
N ILE A 488 -15.60 15.97 14.79
CA ILE A 488 -14.17 16.26 14.93
C ILE A 488 -13.97 17.78 15.09
N ILE A 489 -13.53 18.21 16.28
CA ILE A 489 -13.35 19.62 16.66
C ILE A 489 -12.00 19.86 17.35
N VAL A 490 -10.97 19.17 16.85
CA VAL A 490 -9.60 19.21 17.39
C VAL A 490 -9.06 20.64 17.51
N ARG A 491 -8.37 20.91 18.63
CA ARG A 491 -7.87 22.23 19.04
C ARG A 491 -8.99 23.25 19.16
N SER A 492 -9.93 23.02 20.06
CA SER A 492 -10.98 23.98 20.41
C SER A 492 -10.91 24.32 21.90
N TYR A 493 -10.15 25.36 22.23
CA TYR A 493 -9.74 25.67 23.61
C TYR A 493 -10.86 26.25 24.50
N ASP A 494 -11.96 26.74 23.90
CA ASP A 494 -13.05 27.42 24.61
C ASP A 494 -14.33 26.59 24.74
N ILE A 495 -14.18 25.26 24.71
CA ILE A 495 -15.28 24.32 24.92
C ILE A 495 -15.27 23.80 26.36
N THR A 496 -16.43 23.77 27.00
CA THR A 496 -16.61 23.24 28.36
C THR A 496 -17.24 21.84 28.38
N ASN A 497 -17.09 21.15 29.53
CA ASN A 497 -17.75 19.87 29.80
C ASN A 497 -19.27 19.96 29.56
N ASP A 498 -19.93 20.99 30.09
CA ASP A 498 -21.39 21.15 29.99
C ASP A 498 -21.89 21.30 28.56
N ALA A 499 -21.17 22.06 27.73
CA ALA A 499 -21.55 22.23 26.33
C ALA A 499 -21.42 20.92 25.53
N LEU A 500 -20.36 20.14 25.75
CA LEU A 500 -20.22 18.81 25.15
C LEU A 500 -21.28 17.84 25.67
N LEU A 501 -21.60 17.85 26.96
CA LEU A 501 -22.66 16.99 27.53
C LEU A 501 -24.05 17.36 27.00
N LYS A 502 -24.28 18.63 26.65
CA LYS A 502 -25.51 19.07 25.99
C LYS A 502 -25.57 18.58 24.55
N LEU A 503 -24.48 18.72 23.79
CA LEU A 503 -24.35 18.21 22.42
C LEU A 503 -24.53 16.69 22.39
N LEU A 504 -23.67 15.98 23.11
CA LEU A 504 -24.05 14.97 24.10
C LEU A 504 -25.44 14.42 23.89
N LYS A 505 -26.36 14.89 24.74
CA LYS A 505 -27.80 14.62 24.81
C LYS A 505 -28.57 14.86 23.52
N SER A 506 -28.27 15.93 22.77
CA SER A 506 -29.00 16.30 21.54
C SER A 506 -28.69 15.42 20.33
N CYS A 507 -27.52 14.77 20.28
CA CYS A 507 -27.10 13.90 19.19
C CYS A 507 -27.08 12.43 19.64
N PRO A 508 -28.22 11.70 19.58
CA PRO A 508 -28.33 10.33 20.10
C PRO A 508 -27.55 9.29 19.29
N LYS A 509 -27.22 9.61 18.03
CA LYS A 509 -26.49 8.71 17.12
C LYS A 509 -24.96 8.88 17.19
N LEU A 510 -24.46 9.83 17.99
CA LEU A 510 -23.04 10.13 18.06
C LEU A 510 -22.26 8.91 18.60
N SER A 511 -21.35 8.39 17.79
CA SER A 511 -20.50 7.24 18.09
C SER A 511 -19.01 7.60 18.07
N VAL A 512 -18.62 8.69 17.41
CA VAL A 512 -17.22 9.16 17.39
C VAL A 512 -17.16 10.64 17.75
N LEU A 513 -16.34 10.98 18.74
CA LEU A 513 -16.07 12.36 19.14
C LEU A 513 -14.56 12.58 19.26
N ASN A 514 -13.98 13.38 18.39
CA ASN A 514 -12.57 13.75 18.47
C ASN A 514 -12.43 15.19 19.02
N ILE A 515 -11.92 15.27 20.26
CA ILE A 515 -11.72 16.51 21.04
C ILE A 515 -10.27 16.63 21.51
N GLN A 516 -9.32 16.10 20.75
CA GLN A 516 -7.91 16.26 21.06
C GLN A 516 -7.54 17.75 21.15
N PHE A 517 -6.66 18.10 22.09
CA PHE A 517 -6.23 19.47 22.39
C PHE A 517 -7.36 20.40 22.86
N CYS A 518 -8.45 19.87 23.44
CA CYS A 518 -9.46 20.66 24.14
C CYS A 518 -9.16 20.70 25.65
N GLU A 519 -8.27 21.60 26.05
CA GLU A 519 -7.64 21.64 27.39
C GLU A 519 -8.62 21.77 28.57
N LYS A 520 -9.78 22.40 28.35
CA LYS A 520 -10.82 22.59 29.38
C LYS A 520 -11.66 21.34 29.67
N ILE A 521 -11.51 20.27 28.87
CA ILE A 521 -12.27 19.03 29.07
C ILE A 521 -11.55 18.13 30.07
N SER A 522 -12.28 17.72 31.10
CA SER A 522 -11.74 16.98 32.24
C SER A 522 -12.48 15.66 32.48
N MET A 523 -12.02 14.89 33.47
CA MET A 523 -12.66 13.63 33.90
C MET A 523 -14.14 13.78 34.27
N GLU A 524 -14.60 14.99 34.62
CA GLU A 524 -16.01 15.26 34.87
C GLU A 524 -16.89 14.97 33.64
N PHE A 525 -16.41 15.31 32.43
CA PHE A 525 -17.11 14.98 31.19
C PHE A 525 -17.30 13.47 31.05
N VAL A 526 -16.25 12.68 31.31
CA VAL A 526 -16.29 11.21 31.22
C VAL A 526 -17.36 10.66 32.16
N LEU A 527 -17.34 11.04 33.43
CA LEU A 527 -18.28 10.56 34.43
C LEU A 527 -19.73 10.90 34.09
N ARG A 528 -20.01 12.15 33.72
CA ARG A 528 -21.36 12.60 33.38
C ARG A 528 -21.85 12.07 32.03
N SER A 529 -20.93 11.79 31.09
CA SER A 529 -21.27 11.18 29.81
C SER A 529 -21.80 9.75 29.98
N ILE A 530 -21.26 8.98 30.94
CA ILE A 530 -21.71 7.62 31.23
C ILE A 530 -23.20 7.59 31.61
N GLU A 531 -23.66 8.55 32.41
CA GLU A 531 -25.07 8.65 32.82
C GLU A 531 -25.99 8.91 31.62
N ILE A 532 -25.57 9.81 30.72
CA ILE A 532 -26.30 10.12 29.48
C ILE A 532 -26.34 8.90 28.55
N LEU A 533 -25.22 8.19 28.42
CA LEU A 533 -25.10 7.01 27.56
C LEU A 533 -25.89 5.82 28.11
N LYS A 534 -25.93 5.63 29.44
CA LYS A 534 -26.78 4.61 30.08
C LYS A 534 -28.25 4.83 29.73
N ALA A 535 -28.72 6.08 29.71
CA ALA A 535 -30.09 6.40 29.28
C ALA A 535 -30.36 6.13 27.78
N ARG A 536 -29.32 6.12 26.94
CA ARG A 536 -29.41 5.90 25.48
C ARG A 536 -29.37 4.44 25.05
N ARG A 537 -28.95 3.56 25.95
CA ARG A 537 -28.55 2.17 25.66
C ARG A 537 -29.65 1.29 25.04
N VAL A 538 -30.87 1.81 24.94
CA VAL A 538 -32.01 1.23 24.22
C VAL A 538 -31.79 1.22 22.69
N HIS A 539 -30.92 2.08 22.12
CA HIS A 539 -30.88 2.34 20.67
C HIS A 539 -29.54 2.11 19.94
N SER A 540 -28.42 1.83 20.62
CA SER A 540 -27.11 1.62 19.96
C SER A 540 -26.38 0.39 20.52
N LYS A 541 -25.81 -0.42 19.61
CA LYS A 541 -24.97 -1.58 19.94
C LYS A 541 -23.47 -1.25 19.98
N GLN A 542 -23.07 -0.04 19.58
CA GLN A 542 -21.66 0.36 19.51
C GLN A 542 -21.32 1.40 20.58
N PRO A 543 -20.12 1.33 21.19
CA PRO A 543 -19.65 2.32 22.17
C PRO A 543 -19.46 3.69 21.53
N LEU A 544 -19.64 4.76 22.32
CA LEU A 544 -19.09 6.07 21.99
C LEU A 544 -17.56 6.01 22.13
N VAL A 545 -16.83 6.30 21.07
CA VAL A 545 -15.36 6.44 21.08
C VAL A 545 -15.02 7.92 21.17
N VAL A 546 -14.22 8.31 22.17
CA VAL A 546 -13.80 9.70 22.37
C VAL A 546 -12.27 9.78 22.37
N TYR A 547 -11.72 10.59 21.47
CA TYR A 547 -10.28 10.87 21.43
C TYR A 547 -9.98 12.12 22.27
N THR A 548 -9.15 11.97 23.30
CA THR A 548 -8.96 12.98 24.37
C THR A 548 -7.49 13.35 24.61
N CYS A 549 -6.59 13.02 23.67
CA CYS A 549 -5.19 13.42 23.76
C CYS A 549 -5.05 14.94 24.00
N TYR A 550 -4.15 15.36 24.89
CA TYR A 550 -3.95 16.76 25.29
C TYR A 550 -5.21 17.48 25.81
N THR A 551 -6.09 16.74 26.50
CA THR A 551 -7.13 17.31 27.38
C THR A 551 -6.68 17.21 28.84
N ALA A 552 -7.50 17.67 29.80
CA ALA A 552 -7.23 17.45 31.22
C ALA A 552 -7.57 16.02 31.69
N ILE A 553 -7.98 15.12 30.79
CA ILE A 553 -8.22 13.70 31.08
C ILE A 553 -6.88 12.96 31.04
N LYS A 554 -6.47 12.39 32.18
CA LYS A 554 -5.25 11.58 32.27
C LYS A 554 -5.58 10.09 32.22
N GLU A 555 -4.67 9.32 31.64
CA GLU A 555 -4.79 7.86 31.59
C GLU A 555 -4.75 7.22 32.99
N SER A 556 -3.97 7.79 33.92
CA SER A 556 -3.97 7.39 35.34
C SER A 556 -5.37 7.45 35.94
N ASP A 557 -6.08 8.55 35.71
CA ASP A 557 -7.39 8.82 36.31
C ASP A 557 -8.46 7.89 35.72
N LEU A 558 -8.35 7.54 34.43
CA LEU A 558 -9.20 6.54 33.79
C LEU A 558 -8.95 5.15 34.37
N ASN A 559 -7.68 4.79 34.61
CA ASN A 559 -7.29 3.51 35.16
C ASN A 559 -7.73 3.33 36.63
N GLU A 560 -7.81 4.40 37.41
CA GLU A 560 -8.30 4.34 38.80
C GLU A 560 -9.84 4.42 38.88
N CYS A 561 -10.50 4.93 37.84
CA CYS A 561 -11.95 5.14 37.83
C CYS A 561 -12.74 3.85 37.58
N ALA A 562 -13.29 3.25 38.64
CA ALA A 562 -14.13 2.06 38.57
C ALA A 562 -15.37 2.24 37.66
N LYS A 563 -16.03 3.42 37.72
CA LYS A 563 -17.20 3.73 36.89
C LYS A 563 -16.88 3.71 35.39
N TYR A 564 -15.71 4.23 35.01
CA TYR A 564 -15.27 4.22 33.62
C TYR A 564 -14.93 2.78 33.17
N LYS A 565 -14.16 2.03 33.96
CA LYS A 565 -13.82 0.64 33.65
C LYS A 565 -15.05 -0.25 33.45
N GLU A 566 -16.09 -0.05 34.25
CA GLU A 566 -17.38 -0.74 34.06
C GLU A 566 -18.02 -0.33 32.72
N ALA A 567 -18.09 0.97 32.43
CA ALA A 567 -18.65 1.48 31.18
C ALA A 567 -17.90 0.95 29.94
N GLU A 568 -16.58 0.91 29.98
CA GLU A 568 -15.71 0.39 28.92
C GLU A 568 -15.92 -1.11 28.69
N ARG A 569 -15.89 -1.93 29.74
CA ARG A 569 -16.18 -3.38 29.66
C ARG A 569 -17.57 -3.66 29.12
N SER A 570 -18.51 -2.78 29.44
CA SER A 570 -19.90 -2.89 28.98
C SER A 570 -20.11 -2.41 27.53
N GLY A 571 -19.06 -1.91 26.87
CA GLY A 571 -19.11 -1.39 25.50
C GLY A 571 -19.93 -0.11 25.37
N LEU A 572 -19.98 0.72 26.42
CA LEU A 572 -20.76 1.97 26.45
C LEU A 572 -19.93 3.18 25.98
N LEU A 573 -18.72 3.29 26.49
CA LEU A 573 -17.80 4.41 26.27
C LEU A 573 -16.38 3.86 26.19
N LYS A 574 -15.62 4.32 25.20
CA LYS A 574 -14.19 4.06 25.06
C LYS A 574 -13.47 5.41 24.95
N ILE A 575 -12.58 5.71 25.89
CA ILE A 575 -11.70 6.88 25.82
C ILE A 575 -10.37 6.45 25.24
N ASP A 576 -9.91 7.16 24.23
CA ASP A 576 -8.61 6.99 23.62
C ASP A 576 -7.73 8.22 23.91
N THR A 577 -6.73 8.03 24.76
CA THR A 577 -5.76 9.05 25.15
C THR A 577 -4.58 9.12 24.19
N SER A 578 -4.47 8.18 23.24
CA SER A 578 -3.39 8.19 22.25
C SER A 578 -3.54 9.37 21.30
N TYR A 579 -2.39 9.90 20.87
CA TYR A 579 -2.35 10.84 19.77
C TYR A 579 -2.76 10.11 18.49
N SER A 580 -3.64 10.73 17.71
CA SER A 580 -4.11 10.16 16.44
C SER A 580 -3.50 10.95 15.29
N ASP A 581 -2.69 10.26 14.50
CA ASP A 581 -2.01 10.84 13.32
C ASP A 581 -2.99 11.12 12.17
N GLU A 582 -4.27 10.71 12.27
CA GLU A 582 -5.26 10.83 11.18
C GLU A 582 -5.45 12.26 10.67
N LEU A 583 -5.13 13.26 11.49
CA LEU A 583 -5.20 14.68 11.13
C LEU A 583 -3.83 15.32 10.96
N GLU A 584 -2.73 14.59 11.13
CA GLU A 584 -1.37 15.13 11.00
C GLU A 584 -1.04 15.46 9.54
N ASP A 585 -1.41 14.59 8.60
CA ASP A 585 -1.29 14.86 7.16
C ASP A 585 -2.12 16.07 6.72
N VAL A 586 -3.30 16.22 7.32
CA VAL A 586 -4.18 17.36 7.07
C VAL A 586 -3.58 18.62 7.68
N TYR A 587 -3.06 18.53 8.90
CA TYR A 587 -2.41 19.64 9.60
C TYR A 587 -1.12 20.08 8.90
N SER A 588 -0.30 19.14 8.41
CA SER A 588 0.89 19.44 7.63
C SER A 588 0.53 20.11 6.30
N SER A 589 -0.53 19.65 5.62
CA SER A 589 -1.02 20.26 4.39
C SER A 589 -1.58 21.68 4.59
N ILE A 590 -2.09 22.01 5.78
CA ILE A 590 -2.49 23.39 6.13
C ILE A 590 -1.30 24.22 6.61
N ARG A 591 -0.35 23.63 7.33
CA ARG A 591 0.79 24.34 7.91
C ARG A 591 1.86 24.67 6.88
N TYR A 592 2.04 23.77 5.91
CA TYR A 592 3.04 23.84 4.86
C TYR A 592 2.41 23.54 3.49
N PRO A 593 1.55 24.44 2.99
CA PRO A 593 0.78 24.19 1.78
C PRO A 593 1.65 24.12 0.52
N PHE A 594 2.84 24.72 0.57
CA PHE A 594 3.84 24.75 -0.48
C PHE A 594 5.11 23.95 -0.12
N ASP A 595 5.06 23.05 0.87
CA ASP A 595 6.17 22.14 1.11
C ASP A 595 6.16 21.01 0.09
N GLY A 596 7.20 21.01 -0.75
CA GLY A 596 7.44 20.05 -1.81
C GLY A 596 7.12 18.59 -1.47
N VAL A 597 6.69 17.83 -2.47
CA VAL A 597 6.42 16.40 -2.30
C VAL A 597 7.75 15.66 -2.14
N ARG A 598 7.88 14.82 -1.10
CA ARG A 598 9.04 13.93 -0.95
C ARG A 598 8.79 12.63 -1.70
N ILE A 599 9.55 12.39 -2.76
CA ILE A 599 9.51 11.15 -3.52
C ILE A 599 10.88 10.47 -3.41
N ASN A 600 10.94 9.23 -2.91
CA ASN A 600 12.20 8.49 -2.75
C ASN A 600 13.29 9.24 -1.96
N GLY A 601 12.89 9.98 -0.91
CA GLY A 601 13.80 10.79 -0.11
C GLY A 601 14.29 12.08 -0.78
N LYS A 602 13.89 12.35 -2.04
CA LYS A 602 14.13 13.63 -2.71
C LYS A 602 12.93 14.56 -2.51
N PHE A 603 13.20 15.73 -1.96
CA PHE A 603 12.22 16.81 -1.84
C PHE A 603 12.08 17.47 -3.21
N PHE A 604 10.87 17.45 -3.76
CA PHE A 604 10.49 18.21 -4.95
C PHE A 604 9.78 19.47 -4.49
N PRO A 605 10.51 20.58 -4.24
CA PRO A 605 9.87 21.83 -3.87
C PRO A 605 8.80 22.19 -4.90
N TYR A 606 7.68 22.74 -4.45
CA TYR A 606 6.83 23.49 -5.36
C TYR A 606 7.72 24.59 -5.92
N THR A 607 7.95 24.61 -7.23
CA THR A 607 8.81 25.62 -7.83
C THR A 607 8.13 26.98 -7.66
N ASP A 608 8.76 27.87 -6.90
CA ASP A 608 8.46 29.31 -6.87
C ASP A 608 8.76 29.92 -8.25
N ASN A 609 7.90 29.65 -9.23
CA ASN A 609 7.86 30.34 -10.50
C ASN A 609 6.38 30.49 -10.85
N ASP A 610 5.74 31.46 -10.21
CA ASP A 610 4.66 32.32 -10.71
C ASP A 610 3.99 33.00 -9.50
N GLU A 611 4.72 33.96 -8.91
CA GLU A 611 4.12 35.09 -8.16
C GLU A 611 3.58 36.13 -9.15
#